data_AF-G5JKQ4-F1
#
_entry.id   AF-G5JKQ4-F1
#
_cell.length_a   1.000
_cell.length_b   1.000
_cell.length_c   1.000
_cell.angle_alpha   90.00
_cell.angle_beta   90.00
_cell.angle_gamma   90.00
#
_symmetry.space_group_name_H-M   'P 1'
#
loop_
_entity.id
_entity.type
_entity.pdbx_description
1 polymer ?
#
loop_
_entity_poly.entity_id
_entity_poly.type
_entity_poly.pdbx_seq_one_letter_code
_entity_poly.pdbx_strand_id
1 'polypeptide(L)'
;SYFKKGLKYSAHFAHQSNQSNHCYANESVNHYYAKLLLAQYFNRLGYHVEIEPHLKTIRQVPDLIINQTNVIELQLSTIPFIDIITRTRGLEQLGYKVTWIVKDSDVIKDKVKLSRFLASFIHPYTRAMFTYNSNKRTFYLLSNLQHIGGQIFYCQKQRILPHTILQNMTTSSTVCYKLSSKYMHNYLRRCRHQNSVLQPTLSAMYQLRLTDYDVIEHFGYIFPQQLYIETHPIEWQLN
;
A
#
# COMPACT_ATOMS: atom_id res chain seq x y z
N SER A 1 -44.88 -33.00 -7.69
CA SER A 1 -43.49 -32.84 -8.17
C SER A 1 -43.16 -31.36 -8.15
N TYR A 2 -42.12 -30.95 -7.42
CA TYR A 2 -41.17 -29.85 -7.70
C TYR A 2 -40.34 -29.63 -6.43
N PHE A 3 -39.13 -30.17 -6.46
CA PHE A 3 -38.14 -30.17 -5.39
C PHE A 3 -37.55 -28.76 -5.19
N LYS A 4 -37.64 -28.20 -3.98
CA LYS A 4 -36.72 -27.16 -3.49
C LYS A 4 -35.44 -27.86 -3.02
N LYS A 5 -34.43 -27.95 -3.89
CA LYS A 5 -33.08 -28.36 -3.50
C LYS A 5 -32.42 -27.22 -2.74
N GLY A 6 -32.36 -27.35 -1.42
CA GLY A 6 -31.51 -26.52 -0.57
C GLY A 6 -30.05 -26.74 -0.93
N LEU A 7 -29.35 -25.65 -1.25
CA LEU A 7 -27.89 -25.63 -1.34
C LEU A 7 -27.35 -25.87 0.06
N LYS A 8 -26.73 -27.04 0.28
CA LYS A 8 -25.95 -27.33 1.49
C LYS A 8 -24.78 -26.35 1.55
N TYR A 9 -24.93 -25.31 2.35
CA TYR A 9 -23.80 -24.52 2.82
C TYR A 9 -22.97 -25.43 3.73
N SER A 10 -21.72 -25.70 3.36
CA SER A 10 -20.80 -26.45 4.22
C SER A 10 -20.71 -25.78 5.59
N ALA A 11 -20.92 -26.61 6.61
CA ALA A 11 -21.12 -26.27 8.00
C ALA A 11 -19.84 -25.81 8.72
N HIS A 12 -19.27 -24.68 8.31
CA HIS A 12 -18.22 -23.97 9.07
C HIS A 12 -18.62 -22.55 9.49
N PHE A 13 -19.84 -22.09 9.18
CA PHE A 13 -20.30 -20.73 9.49
C PHE A 13 -21.11 -20.58 10.80
N ALA A 14 -21.18 -21.60 11.66
CA ALA A 14 -22.04 -21.56 12.86
C ALA A 14 -21.34 -21.84 14.20
N HIS A 15 -20.04 -22.11 14.24
CA HIS A 15 -19.31 -22.28 15.50
C HIS A 15 -17.91 -21.69 15.40
N GLN A 16 -17.73 -20.47 15.92
CA GLN A 16 -16.58 -20.04 16.73
C GLN A 16 -16.70 -18.53 17.02
N SER A 17 -17.71 -18.15 17.79
CA SER A 17 -17.74 -16.85 18.49
C SER A 17 -17.37 -16.97 19.96
N ASN A 18 -16.65 -18.02 20.37
CA ASN A 18 -16.20 -18.17 21.75
C ASN A 18 -14.80 -18.78 21.80
N GLN A 19 -13.90 -18.02 22.41
CA GLN A 19 -12.53 -18.35 22.82
C GLN A 19 -11.42 -18.21 21.77
N SER A 20 -11.09 -16.96 21.45
CA SER A 20 -9.67 -16.56 21.43
C SER A 20 -9.54 -15.16 22.04
N ASN A 21 -8.77 -15.03 23.12
CA ASN A 21 -8.51 -13.77 23.82
C ASN A 21 -7.52 -12.86 23.07
N HIS A 22 -7.58 -12.87 21.74
CA HIS A 22 -6.90 -11.91 20.86
C HIS A 22 -7.78 -11.54 19.65
N CYS A 23 -9.10 -11.49 19.83
CA CYS A 23 -9.95 -10.71 18.94
C CYS A 23 -9.56 -9.24 19.11
N TYR A 24 -8.97 -8.62 18.08
CA TYR A 24 -8.88 -7.17 18.00
C TYR A 24 -10.30 -6.62 18.17
N ALA A 25 -10.61 -6.07 19.35
CA ALA A 25 -11.96 -5.68 19.77
C ALA A 25 -12.60 -4.53 18.95
N ASN A 26 -12.05 -4.22 17.78
CA ASN A 26 -12.38 -3.08 16.92
C ASN A 26 -12.46 -3.47 15.43
N GLU A 27 -12.77 -4.73 15.09
CA GLU A 27 -12.97 -5.06 13.67
C GLU A 27 -14.20 -4.30 13.14
N SER A 28 -13.95 -3.38 12.21
CA SER A 28 -15.05 -2.63 11.59
C SER A 28 -15.89 -3.55 10.71
N VAL A 29 -17.19 -3.28 10.63
CA VAL A 29 -18.13 -3.95 9.70
C VAL A 29 -17.58 -4.02 8.27
N ASN A 30 -16.88 -2.99 7.82
CA ASN A 30 -16.26 -2.92 6.49
C ASN A 30 -15.12 -3.93 6.29
N HIS A 31 -14.36 -4.21 7.34
CA HIS A 31 -13.26 -5.19 7.32
C HIS A 31 -13.82 -6.61 7.15
N TYR A 32 -14.83 -6.94 7.96
CA TYR A 32 -15.54 -8.21 7.88
C TYR A 32 -16.18 -8.44 6.51
N TYR A 33 -16.84 -7.42 5.94
CA TYR A 33 -17.40 -7.53 4.59
C TYR A 33 -16.34 -7.76 3.52
N ALA A 34 -15.18 -7.10 3.60
CA ALA A 34 -14.10 -7.30 2.66
C ALA A 34 -13.56 -8.74 2.70
N LYS A 35 -13.34 -9.30 3.90
CA LYS A 35 -12.96 -10.71 4.10
C LYS A 35 -13.96 -11.66 3.42
N LEU A 36 -15.24 -11.48 3.71
CA LEU A 36 -16.29 -12.32 3.13
C LEU A 36 -16.35 -12.22 1.60
N LEU A 37 -16.22 -11.02 1.03
CA LEU A 37 -16.23 -10.82 -0.43
C LEU A 37 -15.08 -11.59 -1.09
N LEU A 38 -13.87 -11.51 -0.52
CA LEU A 38 -12.70 -12.24 -1.01
C LEU A 38 -12.92 -13.76 -0.88
N ALA A 39 -13.32 -14.23 0.31
CA ALA A 39 -13.51 -15.65 0.56
C ALA A 39 -14.57 -16.27 -0.35
N GLN A 40 -15.73 -15.61 -0.50
CA GLN A 40 -16.78 -16.06 -1.42
C GLN A 40 -16.34 -16.04 -2.88
N TYR A 41 -15.50 -15.08 -3.27
CA TYR A 41 -14.98 -15.02 -4.63
C TYR A 41 -14.04 -16.19 -4.91
N PHE A 42 -13.05 -16.43 -4.05
CA PHE A 42 -12.09 -17.51 -4.23
C PHE A 42 -12.73 -18.90 -4.11
N ASN A 43 -13.66 -19.10 -3.16
CA ASN A 43 -14.42 -20.35 -3.04
C ASN A 43 -15.22 -20.67 -4.32
N ARG A 44 -15.84 -19.66 -4.95
CA ARG A 44 -16.56 -19.84 -6.23
C ARG A 44 -15.66 -20.23 -7.39
N LEU A 45 -14.38 -19.87 -7.33
CA LEU A 45 -13.37 -20.29 -8.31
C LEU A 45 -12.74 -21.64 -7.96
N GLY A 46 -13.19 -22.33 -6.91
CA GLY A 46 -12.70 -23.65 -6.50
C GLY A 46 -11.42 -23.64 -5.66
N TYR A 47 -11.01 -22.48 -5.15
CA TYR A 47 -9.86 -22.38 -4.25
C TYR A 47 -10.24 -22.86 -2.84
N HIS A 48 -9.28 -23.46 -2.13
CA HIS A 48 -9.41 -23.72 -0.69
C HIS A 48 -9.17 -22.41 0.06
N VAL A 49 -10.15 -21.97 0.84
CA VAL A 49 -10.09 -20.70 1.59
C VAL A 49 -10.28 -20.97 3.08
N GLU A 50 -9.34 -20.54 3.88
CA GLU A 50 -9.43 -20.50 5.34
C GLU A 50 -9.57 -19.04 5.78
N ILE A 51 -10.56 -18.74 6.62
CA ILE A 51 -10.79 -17.40 7.18
C ILE A 51 -10.28 -17.40 8.62
N GLU A 52 -9.43 -16.46 8.95
CA GLU A 52 -8.85 -16.29 10.30
C GLU A 52 -8.27 -17.58 10.91
N PRO A 53 -7.48 -18.37 10.16
CA PRO A 53 -6.87 -19.58 10.73
C PRO A 53 -5.85 -19.22 11.81
N HIS A 54 -5.92 -19.87 12.96
CA HIS A 54 -4.97 -19.62 14.05
C HIS A 54 -3.64 -20.37 13.83
N LEU A 55 -2.61 -19.63 13.42
CA LEU A 55 -1.26 -20.14 13.19
C LEU A 55 -0.46 -20.19 14.49
N LYS A 56 -0.67 -21.27 15.27
CA LYS A 56 -0.10 -21.47 16.62
C LYS A 56 1.41 -21.26 16.69
N THR A 57 2.17 -21.70 15.69
CA THR A 57 3.64 -21.64 15.65
C THR A 57 4.16 -20.21 15.75
N ILE A 58 3.49 -19.26 15.09
CA ILE A 58 3.86 -17.84 15.06
C ILE A 58 2.92 -16.97 15.92
N ARG A 59 1.88 -17.57 16.52
CA ARG A 59 0.83 -16.90 17.30
C ARG A 59 0.16 -15.76 16.52
N GLN A 60 -0.13 -15.99 15.24
CA GLN A 60 -0.79 -15.03 14.37
C GLN A 60 -2.11 -15.58 13.82
N VAL A 61 -3.00 -14.65 13.50
CA VAL A 61 -4.27 -14.91 12.82
C VAL A 61 -4.31 -14.00 11.59
N PRO A 62 -3.89 -14.50 10.40
CA PRO A 62 -4.06 -13.77 9.16
C PRO A 62 -5.53 -13.77 8.74
N ASP A 63 -5.96 -12.80 7.95
CA ASP A 63 -7.38 -12.70 7.57
C ASP A 63 -7.84 -13.85 6.68
N LEU A 64 -7.04 -14.21 5.67
CA LEU A 64 -7.35 -15.29 4.74
C LEU A 64 -6.10 -16.06 4.34
N ILE A 65 -6.22 -17.40 4.26
CA ILE A 65 -5.26 -18.26 3.57
C ILE A 65 -5.95 -18.90 2.36
N ILE A 66 -5.32 -18.76 1.19
CA ILE A 66 -5.79 -19.31 -0.08
C ILE A 66 -4.83 -20.40 -0.57
N ASN A 67 -5.37 -21.60 -0.81
CA ASN A 67 -4.62 -22.79 -1.24
C ASN A 67 -3.35 -23.07 -0.41
N GLN A 68 -3.39 -22.78 0.90
CA GLN A 68 -2.28 -23.01 1.84
C GLN A 68 -0.94 -22.37 1.43
N THR A 69 -0.96 -21.41 0.51
CA THR A 69 0.24 -20.85 -0.12
C THR A 69 0.23 -19.32 -0.14
N ASN A 70 -0.95 -18.71 -0.23
CA ASN A 70 -1.10 -17.26 -0.27
C ASN A 70 -1.87 -16.79 0.96
N VAL A 71 -1.37 -15.75 1.60
CA VAL A 71 -2.03 -15.05 2.69
C VAL A 71 -2.51 -13.70 2.17
N ILE A 72 -3.76 -13.34 2.48
CA ILE A 72 -4.26 -11.99 2.28
C ILE A 72 -4.47 -11.36 3.66
N GLU A 73 -3.92 -10.16 3.84
CA GLU A 73 -4.06 -9.34 5.03
C GLU A 73 -4.78 -8.03 4.66
N LEU A 74 -5.84 -7.70 5.38
CA LEU A 74 -6.59 -6.46 5.23
C LEU A 74 -6.17 -5.48 6.32
N GLN A 75 -5.86 -4.25 5.92
CA GLN A 75 -5.47 -3.21 6.87
C GLN A 75 -6.18 -1.89 6.56
N LEU A 76 -7.36 -1.71 7.17
CA LEU A 76 -8.23 -0.55 6.92
C LEU A 76 -8.05 0.59 7.93
N SER A 77 -7.24 0.37 8.97
CA SER A 77 -6.86 1.35 10.01
C SER A 77 -5.35 1.41 10.18
N THR A 78 -4.82 2.43 10.85
CA THR A 78 -3.38 2.54 11.11
C THR A 78 -2.96 1.63 12.25
N ILE A 79 -1.85 0.93 12.07
CA ILE A 79 -1.15 0.15 13.11
C ILE A 79 0.33 0.54 13.15
N PRO A 80 1.04 0.27 14.26
CA PRO A 80 2.49 0.40 14.32
C PRO A 80 3.20 -0.32 13.16
N PHE A 81 4.24 0.32 12.61
CA PHE A 81 5.02 -0.27 11.51
C PHE A 81 5.70 -1.59 11.91
N ILE A 82 6.10 -1.72 13.17
CA ILE A 82 6.69 -2.95 13.71
C ILE A 82 5.69 -4.12 13.65
N ASP A 83 4.40 -3.87 13.79
CA ASP A 83 3.36 -4.91 13.72
C ASP A 83 3.21 -5.42 12.28
N ILE A 84 3.25 -4.53 11.29
CA ILE A 84 3.23 -4.92 9.87
C ILE A 84 4.42 -5.83 9.54
N ILE A 85 5.63 -5.45 9.98
CA ILE A 85 6.85 -6.24 9.76
C ILE A 85 6.73 -7.60 10.44
N THR A 86 6.30 -7.62 11.72
CA THR A 86 6.22 -8.85 12.51
C THR A 86 5.20 -9.82 11.93
N ARG A 87 4.03 -9.33 11.51
CA ARG A 87 3.00 -10.13 10.82
C ARG A 87 3.54 -10.69 9.51
N THR A 88 4.06 -9.83 8.64
CA THR A 88 4.58 -10.24 7.33
C THR A 88 5.68 -11.30 7.46
N ARG A 89 6.69 -11.05 8.30
CA ARG A 89 7.82 -11.98 8.48
C ARG A 89 7.40 -13.31 9.09
N GLY A 90 6.48 -13.30 10.06
CA GLY A 90 5.98 -14.54 10.66
C GLY A 90 5.32 -15.46 9.63
N LEU A 91 4.50 -14.89 8.75
CA LEU A 91 3.85 -15.62 7.66
C LEU A 91 4.85 -16.09 6.59
N GLU A 92 5.77 -15.23 6.17
CA GLU A 92 6.81 -15.57 5.21
C GLU A 92 7.74 -16.69 5.70
N GLN A 93 8.06 -16.72 7.01
CA GLN A 93 8.83 -17.80 7.63
C GLN A 93 8.14 -19.17 7.57
N LEU A 94 6.80 -19.19 7.46
CA LEU A 94 6.03 -20.42 7.22
C LEU A 94 5.89 -20.75 5.72
N GLY A 95 6.51 -19.97 4.83
CA GLY A 95 6.51 -20.19 3.38
C GLY A 95 5.33 -19.54 2.64
N TYR A 96 4.53 -18.71 3.31
CA TYR A 96 3.40 -18.03 2.66
C TYR A 96 3.84 -16.82 1.83
N LYS A 97 3.15 -16.60 0.71
CA LYS A 97 3.19 -15.34 -0.03
C LYS A 97 2.17 -14.38 0.57
N VAL A 98 2.64 -13.28 1.16
CA VAL A 98 1.77 -12.31 1.86
C VAL A 98 1.39 -11.16 0.94
N THR A 99 0.09 -10.92 0.79
CA THR A 99 -0.43 -9.78 0.04
C THR A 99 -1.29 -8.90 0.95
N TRP A 100 -0.87 -7.65 1.13
CA TRP A 100 -1.63 -6.66 1.89
C TRP A 100 -2.62 -5.90 1.02
N ILE A 101 -3.82 -5.66 1.55
CA ILE A 101 -4.86 -4.82 0.96
C ILE A 101 -5.20 -3.73 1.97
N VAL A 102 -4.93 -2.48 1.61
CA VAL A 102 -5.11 -1.35 2.54
C VAL A 102 -6.32 -0.49 2.18
N LYS A 103 -6.65 0.47 3.04
CA LYS A 103 -7.70 1.46 2.76
C LYS A 103 -7.43 2.23 1.47
N ASP A 104 -8.45 2.34 0.62
CA ASP A 104 -8.39 3.08 -0.64
C ASP A 104 -8.24 4.59 -0.45
N SER A 105 -7.56 5.22 -1.41
CA SER A 105 -7.36 6.66 -1.51
C SER A 105 -7.84 7.17 -2.87
N ASP A 106 -8.39 8.38 -2.89
CA ASP A 106 -8.87 9.00 -4.11
C ASP A 106 -7.71 9.44 -5.01
N VAL A 107 -7.91 9.25 -6.31
CA VAL A 107 -6.96 9.64 -7.36
C VAL A 107 -7.55 10.80 -8.13
N ILE A 108 -6.79 11.90 -8.22
CA ILE A 108 -7.19 13.11 -8.92
C ILE A 108 -6.08 13.44 -9.92
N LYS A 109 -6.40 13.46 -11.22
CA LYS A 109 -5.44 13.72 -12.30
C LYS A 109 -4.16 12.86 -12.16
N ASP A 110 -4.36 11.54 -12.04
CA ASP A 110 -3.32 10.53 -11.86
C ASP A 110 -2.43 10.70 -10.62
N LYS A 111 -2.89 11.48 -9.63
CA LYS A 111 -2.17 11.68 -8.37
C LYS A 111 -2.98 11.17 -7.21
N VAL A 112 -2.29 10.47 -6.31
CA VAL A 112 -2.83 10.00 -5.03
C VAL A 112 -2.06 10.66 -3.89
N LYS A 113 -2.77 10.97 -2.80
CA LYS A 113 -2.15 11.37 -1.54
C LYS A 113 -2.09 10.17 -0.60
N LEU A 114 -0.89 9.73 -0.27
CA LEU A 114 -0.66 8.60 0.65
C LEU A 114 0.05 9.12 1.91
N SER A 115 -0.50 8.76 3.08
CA SER A 115 0.21 8.95 4.34
C SER A 115 1.48 8.09 4.37
N ARG A 116 2.43 8.39 5.27
CA ARG A 116 3.62 7.54 5.47
C ARG A 116 3.26 6.08 5.77
N PHE A 117 2.16 5.88 6.50
CA PHE A 117 1.60 4.55 6.76
C PHE A 117 1.12 3.85 5.48
N LEU A 118 0.30 4.47 4.63
CA LEU A 118 -0.15 3.81 3.40
C LEU A 118 1.01 3.61 2.42
N ALA A 119 1.94 4.57 2.35
CA ALA A 119 3.11 4.48 1.48
C ALA A 119 4.05 3.31 1.87
N SER A 120 4.03 2.83 3.11
CA SER A 120 4.84 1.67 3.51
C SER A 120 4.38 0.34 2.92
N PHE A 121 3.19 0.29 2.32
CA PHE A 121 2.65 -0.89 1.64
C PHE A 121 2.93 -0.90 0.14
N ILE A 122 3.61 0.12 -0.39
CA ILE A 122 4.04 0.13 -1.79
C ILE A 122 5.09 -0.95 -1.96
N HIS A 123 4.80 -1.93 -2.82
CA HIS A 123 5.77 -2.96 -3.11
C HIS A 123 6.98 -2.33 -3.83
N PRO A 124 8.21 -2.51 -3.33
CA PRO A 124 9.37 -1.74 -3.78
C PRO A 124 9.69 -1.95 -5.27
N TYR A 125 9.65 -3.20 -5.73
CA TYR A 125 10.02 -3.53 -7.12
C TYR A 125 8.92 -3.22 -8.13
N THR A 126 7.69 -3.65 -7.86
CA THR A 126 6.54 -3.51 -8.78
C THR A 126 5.91 -2.13 -8.72
N ARG A 127 6.20 -1.34 -7.67
CA ARG A 127 5.62 0.00 -7.43
C ARG A 127 4.11 -0.02 -7.43
N ALA A 128 3.57 -1.05 -6.80
CA ALA A 128 2.16 -1.35 -6.79
C ALA A 128 1.68 -1.61 -5.36
N MET A 129 0.41 -1.37 -5.12
CA MET A 129 -0.28 -1.77 -3.90
C MET A 129 -1.75 -2.03 -4.18
N PHE A 130 -2.33 -2.95 -3.43
CA PHE A 130 -3.76 -3.23 -3.48
C PHE A 130 -4.52 -2.39 -2.46
N THR A 131 -5.67 -1.88 -2.87
CA THR A 131 -6.53 -1.10 -2.00
C THR A 131 -7.98 -1.57 -2.05
N TYR A 132 -8.72 -1.33 -0.96
CA TYR A 132 -10.14 -1.61 -0.86
C TYR A 132 -10.93 -0.36 -0.50
N ASN A 133 -11.93 -0.04 -1.32
CA ASN A 133 -12.86 1.05 -1.08
C ASN A 133 -14.13 0.50 -0.42
N SER A 134 -14.31 0.77 0.87
CA SER A 134 -15.45 0.23 1.63
C SER A 134 -16.80 0.76 1.14
N ASN A 135 -16.88 2.02 0.71
CA ASN A 135 -18.13 2.61 0.21
C ASN A 135 -18.56 1.97 -1.11
N LYS A 136 -17.62 1.77 -2.03
CA LYS A 136 -17.86 1.16 -3.34
C LYS A 136 -17.81 -0.37 -3.31
N ARG A 137 -17.42 -0.96 -2.17
CA ARG A 137 -17.15 -2.41 -2.00
C ARG A 137 -16.28 -2.99 -3.12
N THR A 138 -15.27 -2.25 -3.52
CA THR A 138 -14.48 -2.52 -4.73
C THR A 138 -12.99 -2.54 -4.41
N PHE A 139 -12.28 -3.50 -5.00
CA PHE A 139 -10.82 -3.61 -4.95
C PHE A 139 -10.18 -2.84 -6.10
N TYR A 140 -9.06 -2.19 -5.81
CA TYR A 140 -8.26 -1.47 -6.79
C TYR A 140 -6.81 -1.89 -6.70
N LEU A 141 -6.12 -1.74 -7.83
CA LEU A 141 -4.68 -1.73 -7.93
C LEU A 141 -4.24 -0.29 -8.19
N LEU A 142 -3.38 0.23 -7.32
CA LEU A 142 -2.58 1.41 -7.62
C LEU A 142 -1.24 0.91 -8.16
N SER A 143 -0.94 1.20 -9.42
CA SER A 143 0.32 0.83 -10.09
C SER A 143 1.11 2.08 -10.48
N ASN A 144 2.38 1.87 -10.86
CA ASN A 144 3.31 2.91 -11.30
C ASN A 144 3.48 4.01 -10.25
N LEU A 145 3.46 3.62 -8.97
CA LEU A 145 3.58 4.56 -7.86
C LEU A 145 4.95 5.23 -7.87
N GLN A 146 4.93 6.55 -7.98
CA GLN A 146 6.14 7.37 -8.00
C GLN A 146 5.96 8.58 -7.11
N HIS A 147 6.82 8.68 -6.09
CA HIS A 147 6.81 9.78 -5.14
C HIS A 147 7.21 11.08 -5.83
N ILE A 148 6.34 12.09 -5.82
CA ILE A 148 6.61 13.38 -6.47
C ILE A 148 6.81 14.52 -5.46
N GLY A 149 6.95 14.20 -4.18
CA GLY A 149 7.16 15.16 -3.10
C GLY A 149 6.05 15.17 -2.04
N GLY A 150 6.45 15.34 -0.78
CA GLY A 150 5.54 15.29 0.37
C GLY A 150 4.82 13.94 0.47
N GLN A 151 3.49 13.96 0.48
CA GLN A 151 2.63 12.77 0.52
C GLN A 151 2.03 12.42 -0.86
N ILE A 152 2.52 13.03 -1.93
CA ILE A 152 1.87 12.93 -3.25
C ILE A 152 2.65 11.94 -4.12
N PHE A 153 1.91 11.06 -4.79
CA PHE A 153 2.44 10.07 -5.71
C PHE A 153 1.70 10.17 -7.05
N TYR A 154 2.41 10.04 -8.16
CA TYR A 154 1.80 9.69 -9.43
C TYR A 154 1.41 8.20 -9.40
N CYS A 155 0.28 7.84 -9.98
CA CYS A 155 -0.16 6.46 -10.07
C CYS A 155 -1.20 6.25 -11.17
N GLN A 156 -1.32 5.01 -11.64
CA GLN A 156 -2.49 4.52 -12.35
C GLN A 156 -3.39 3.75 -11.38
N LYS A 157 -4.71 3.97 -11.46
CA LYS A 157 -5.69 3.27 -10.63
C LYS A 157 -6.60 2.43 -11.49
N GLN A 158 -6.59 1.12 -11.25
CA GLN A 158 -7.43 0.17 -11.96
C GLN A 158 -8.33 -0.57 -10.99
N ARG A 159 -9.62 -0.71 -11.32
CA ARG A 159 -10.51 -1.63 -10.61
C ARG A 159 -10.11 -3.08 -10.95
N ILE A 160 -9.95 -3.91 -9.94
CA ILE A 160 -9.55 -5.31 -10.11
C ILE A 160 -10.61 -6.27 -9.57
N LEU A 161 -10.56 -7.51 -10.06
CA LEU A 161 -11.26 -8.64 -9.44
C LEU A 161 -10.31 -9.34 -8.46
N PRO A 162 -10.81 -10.03 -7.43
CA PRO A 162 -9.95 -10.63 -6.42
C PRO A 162 -8.92 -11.63 -6.96
N HIS A 163 -9.17 -12.34 -8.07
CA HIS A 163 -8.16 -13.27 -8.62
C HIS A 163 -6.84 -12.56 -9.00
N THR A 164 -6.89 -11.28 -9.36
CA THR A 164 -5.70 -10.48 -9.68
C THR A 164 -4.78 -10.31 -8.47
N ILE A 165 -5.30 -10.44 -7.24
CA ILE A 165 -4.52 -10.31 -5.98
C ILE A 165 -3.48 -11.44 -5.84
N LEU A 166 -3.74 -12.61 -6.43
CA LEU A 166 -2.85 -13.76 -6.38
C LEU A 166 -1.87 -13.83 -7.56
N GLN A 167 -1.97 -12.90 -8.51
CA GLN A 167 -1.10 -12.88 -9.69
C GLN A 167 0.22 -12.18 -9.36
N ASN A 168 1.31 -12.71 -9.91
CA ASN A 168 2.59 -12.02 -9.83
C ASN A 168 2.49 -10.71 -10.62
N MET A 169 2.75 -9.60 -9.96
CA MET A 169 2.86 -8.30 -10.60
C MET A 169 4.15 -8.22 -11.40
N THR A 170 4.06 -7.76 -12.64
CA THR A 170 5.24 -7.40 -13.43
C THR A 170 5.75 -6.01 -13.03
N THR A 171 7.06 -5.80 -13.13
CA THR A 171 7.67 -4.48 -12.95
C THR A 171 7.19 -3.52 -14.03
N SER A 172 6.81 -2.31 -13.64
CA SER A 172 6.43 -1.27 -14.59
C SER A 172 7.63 -0.48 -15.12
N SER A 173 7.50 0.06 -16.34
CA SER A 173 8.40 1.06 -16.88
C SER A 173 8.26 2.37 -16.10
N THR A 174 9.37 2.83 -15.54
CA THR A 174 9.39 4.02 -14.69
C THR A 174 9.84 5.22 -15.49
N VAL A 175 9.13 6.34 -15.36
CA VAL A 175 9.43 7.58 -16.08
C VAL A 175 10.14 8.56 -15.15
N CYS A 176 11.06 9.36 -15.66
CA CYS A 176 11.59 10.49 -14.90
C CYS A 176 10.65 11.69 -15.04
N TYR A 177 10.19 12.25 -13.92
CA TYR A 177 9.37 13.47 -13.95
C TYR A 177 10.21 14.68 -13.58
N LYS A 178 9.78 15.88 -13.96
CA LYS A 178 10.35 17.12 -13.43
C LYS A 178 9.31 17.81 -12.54
N LEU A 179 9.74 18.24 -11.36
CA LEU A 179 8.92 19.07 -10.49
C LEU A 179 8.50 20.35 -11.23
N SER A 180 7.28 20.82 -10.98
CA SER A 180 6.85 22.08 -11.58
C SER A 180 7.64 23.25 -10.98
N SER A 181 7.97 24.25 -11.79
CA SER A 181 8.72 25.44 -11.34
C SER A 181 8.05 26.09 -10.13
N LYS A 182 6.72 26.16 -10.10
CA LYS A 182 5.94 26.66 -8.96
C LYS A 182 6.21 25.87 -7.67
N TYR A 183 6.25 24.54 -7.74
CA TYR A 183 6.53 23.70 -6.58
C TYR A 183 7.97 23.89 -6.10
N MET A 184 8.92 23.93 -7.03
CA MET A 184 10.34 24.13 -6.73
C MET A 184 10.61 25.49 -6.07
N HIS A 185 10.02 26.57 -6.60
CA HIS A 185 10.10 27.89 -5.96
C HIS A 185 9.54 27.89 -4.54
N ASN A 186 8.40 27.24 -4.31
CA ASN A 186 7.81 27.15 -2.98
C ASN A 186 8.71 26.34 -2.02
N TYR A 187 9.35 25.28 -2.50
CA TYR A 187 10.32 24.50 -1.73
C TYR A 187 11.53 25.36 -1.34
N LEU A 188 12.18 26.02 -2.30
CA LEU A 188 13.35 26.89 -2.03
C LEU A 188 13.00 28.03 -1.08
N ARG A 189 11.81 28.63 -1.23
CA ARG A 189 11.29 29.63 -0.29
C ARG A 189 11.16 29.07 1.12
N ARG A 190 10.65 27.84 1.29
CA ARG A 190 10.56 27.18 2.60
C ARG A 190 11.94 26.89 3.20
N CYS A 191 12.91 26.45 2.41
CA CYS A 191 14.30 26.28 2.86
C CYS A 191 14.85 27.59 3.43
N ARG A 192 14.62 28.73 2.77
CA ARG A 192 15.06 30.05 3.26
C ARG A 192 14.36 30.45 4.54
N HIS A 193 13.06 30.21 4.66
CA HIS A 193 12.31 30.51 5.89
C HIS A 193 12.74 29.70 7.11
N GLN A 194 13.44 28.58 6.94
CA GLN A 194 13.99 27.83 8.08
C GLN A 194 15.12 28.61 8.79
N ASN A 195 15.69 29.65 8.16
CA ASN A 195 16.71 30.54 8.75
C ASN A 195 17.85 29.78 9.46
N SER A 196 18.26 28.64 8.90
CA SER A 196 19.31 27.79 9.45
C SER A 196 20.50 27.74 8.50
N VAL A 197 21.70 27.99 9.03
CA VAL A 197 22.97 27.85 8.29
C VAL A 197 23.24 26.39 7.91
N LEU A 198 22.57 25.43 8.58
CA LEU A 198 22.68 24.00 8.32
C LEU A 198 21.68 23.51 7.26
N GLN A 199 20.95 24.40 6.57
CA GLN A 199 20.00 23.97 5.54
C GLN A 199 20.78 23.38 4.34
N PRO A 200 20.67 22.07 4.06
CA PRO A 200 21.58 21.39 3.13
C PRO A 200 21.44 21.89 1.68
N THR A 201 20.21 22.12 1.23
CA THR A 201 19.92 22.63 -0.13
C THR A 201 20.61 23.98 -0.39
N LEU A 202 20.45 24.95 0.50
CA LEU A 202 20.97 26.31 0.34
C LEU A 202 22.49 26.34 0.48
N SER A 203 23.04 25.50 1.37
CA SER A 203 24.48 25.33 1.53
C SER A 203 25.11 24.80 0.24
N ALA A 204 24.52 23.75 -0.35
CA ALA A 204 24.96 23.18 -1.61
C ALA A 204 24.84 24.17 -2.78
N MET A 205 23.71 24.89 -2.87
CA MET A 205 23.53 25.95 -3.87
C MET A 205 24.62 27.02 -3.77
N TYR A 206 24.96 27.46 -2.56
CA TYR A 206 26.01 28.45 -2.36
C TYR A 206 27.39 27.94 -2.79
N GLN A 207 27.76 26.71 -2.38
CA GLN A 207 29.04 26.10 -2.74
C GLN A 207 29.19 25.91 -4.25
N LEU A 208 28.11 25.50 -4.92
CA LEU A 208 28.05 25.29 -6.36
C LEU A 208 27.82 26.59 -7.14
N ARG A 209 27.65 27.73 -6.46
CA ARG A 209 27.33 29.05 -7.03
C ARG A 209 26.08 29.05 -7.93
N LEU A 210 25.07 28.29 -7.53
CA LEU A 210 23.80 28.15 -8.25
C LEU A 210 22.77 29.19 -7.82
N THR A 211 22.05 29.73 -8.78
CA THR A 211 20.86 30.55 -8.57
C THR A 211 19.59 29.70 -8.48
N ASP A 212 18.47 30.29 -8.06
CA ASP A 212 17.15 29.63 -8.12
C ASP A 212 16.80 29.19 -9.54
N TYR A 213 17.18 30.00 -10.54
CA TYR A 213 16.95 29.69 -11.94
C TYR A 213 17.72 28.43 -12.35
N ASP A 214 19.01 28.35 -12.03
CA ASP A 214 19.85 27.20 -12.35
C ASP A 214 19.30 25.91 -11.71
N VAL A 215 18.86 26.00 -10.44
CA VAL A 215 18.24 24.86 -9.74
C VAL A 215 16.94 24.43 -10.42
N ILE A 216 16.08 25.37 -10.81
CA ILE A 216 14.79 25.07 -11.42
C ILE A 216 14.93 24.52 -12.85
N GLU A 217 15.95 24.96 -13.57
CA GLU A 217 16.23 24.51 -14.92
C GLU A 217 16.90 23.14 -14.94
N HIS A 218 17.82 22.84 -14.02
CA HIS A 218 18.68 21.65 -14.14
C HIS A 218 18.40 20.57 -13.09
N PHE A 219 17.60 20.86 -12.05
CA PHE A 219 17.35 19.93 -10.95
C PHE A 219 15.84 19.72 -10.72
N GLY A 220 15.49 19.00 -9.66
CA GLY A 220 14.11 18.69 -9.31
C GLY A 220 13.52 17.58 -10.16
N TYR A 221 14.37 16.74 -10.73
CA TYR A 221 13.94 15.52 -11.38
C TYR A 221 13.45 14.53 -10.33
N ILE A 222 12.41 13.78 -10.61
CA ILE A 222 11.91 12.73 -9.75
C ILE A 222 12.27 11.45 -10.46
N PHE A 223 13.35 10.85 -9.98
CA PHE A 223 13.79 9.55 -10.47
C PHE A 223 12.90 8.46 -9.89
N PRO A 224 12.79 7.33 -10.57
CA PRO A 224 12.08 6.18 -10.04
C PRO A 224 12.56 5.82 -8.63
N GLN A 225 13.87 5.86 -8.39
CA GLN A 225 14.52 5.51 -7.12
C GLN A 225 14.14 6.44 -5.97
N GLN A 226 13.50 7.59 -6.24
CA GLN A 226 13.01 8.52 -5.23
C GLN A 226 12.10 7.86 -4.18
N LEU A 227 11.43 6.75 -4.52
CA LEU A 227 10.63 5.96 -3.58
C LEU A 227 11.42 5.55 -2.31
N TYR A 228 12.74 5.42 -2.41
CA TYR A 228 13.64 4.99 -1.34
C TYR A 228 14.35 6.14 -0.62
N ILE A 229 14.17 7.38 -1.09
CA ILE A 229 14.92 8.54 -0.63
C ILE A 229 13.97 9.43 0.18
N GLU A 230 14.26 9.59 1.47
CA GLU A 230 13.46 10.45 2.35
C GLU A 230 13.68 11.96 2.08
N THR A 231 14.86 12.33 1.59
CA THR A 231 15.21 13.72 1.29
C THR A 231 14.51 14.23 0.04
N HIS A 232 14.27 15.54 0.00
CA HIS A 232 13.57 16.17 -1.10
C HIS A 232 14.34 16.00 -2.43
N PRO A 233 13.67 15.82 -3.59
CA PRO A 233 14.33 15.61 -4.89
C PRO A 233 15.48 16.58 -5.21
N ILE A 234 15.26 17.87 -4.92
CA ILE A 234 16.27 18.92 -5.13
C ILE A 234 17.45 18.76 -4.16
N GLU A 235 17.21 18.37 -2.91
CA GLU A 235 18.26 18.32 -1.88
C GLU A 235 19.29 17.22 -2.16
N TRP A 236 18.86 16.01 -2.50
CA TRP A 236 19.81 14.94 -2.79
C TRP A 236 20.45 15.05 -4.17
N GLN A 237 19.88 15.82 -5.10
CA GLN A 237 20.54 16.04 -6.39
C GLN A 237 21.65 17.09 -6.32
N LEU A 238 21.62 17.92 -5.28
CA LEU A 238 22.64 18.94 -5.03
C LEU A 238 23.79 18.43 -4.14
N ASN A 239 23.59 17.31 -3.44
CA ASN A 239 24.55 16.70 -2.51
C ASN A 239 25.02 15.34 -3.02
#